data_AF-A0A2V5WAK5-F1
#
_entry.id   AF-A0A2V5WAK5-F1
#
_cell.length_a   1.000
_cell.length_b   1.000
_cell.length_c   1.000
_cell.angle_alpha   90.00
_cell.angle_beta   90.00
_cell.angle_gamma   90.00
#
_symmetry.space_group_name_H-M   'P 1'
#
loop_
_entity.id
_entity.type
_entity.pdbx_description
1 polymer ?
#
loop_
_entity_poly.entity_id
_entity_poly.type
_entity_poly.pdbx_seq_one_letter_code
_entity_poly.pdbx_strand_id
1 'polypeptide(L)'
;DKLPHRELVEPYLKRFPGSVAISARTGEGVNNLVQALENALASWRLRSRFRIASNESALIAEIHRVGHVLELRYEGNDAVIVAHVPPHLEQKLAGYAVRD
;
A
#
# COMPACT_ATOMS: atom_id res chain seq x y z
N ASP A 1 26.98 2.68 -5.36
CA ASP A 1 27.14 4.14 -5.22
C ASP A 1 27.80 4.76 -6.46
N LYS A 2 27.28 4.46 -7.65
CA LYS A 2 27.79 5.04 -8.90
C LYS A 2 26.66 5.05 -9.92
N LEU A 3 25.80 6.07 -9.82
CA LEU A 3 25.28 6.64 -11.06
C LEU A 3 26.43 7.55 -11.54
N PRO A 4 27.20 7.15 -12.57
CA PRO A 4 28.36 7.93 -13.02
C PRO A 4 27.99 9.34 -13.48
N HIS A 5 26.71 9.51 -13.83
CA HIS A 5 26.09 10.71 -14.35
C HIS A 5 24.91 11.08 -13.43
N ARG A 6 25.09 12.09 -12.57
CA ARG A 6 24.03 12.53 -11.62
C ARG A 6 22.82 13.10 -12.35
N GLU A 7 23.02 13.61 -13.57
CA GLU A 7 21.99 14.03 -14.51
C GLU A 7 21.01 12.90 -14.90
N LEU A 8 21.39 11.63 -14.74
CA LEU A 8 20.48 10.51 -14.97
C LEU A 8 19.46 10.33 -13.83
N VAL A 9 19.70 10.91 -12.64
CA VAL A 9 18.79 10.79 -11.50
C VAL A 9 17.41 11.33 -11.84
N GLU A 10 17.32 12.52 -12.44
CA GLU A 10 16.04 13.17 -12.76
C GLU A 10 15.16 12.34 -13.73
N PRO A 11 15.68 11.82 -14.86
CA PRO A 11 14.94 10.89 -15.71
C PRO A 11 14.39 9.68 -14.94
N TYR A 12 15.17 9.08 -14.04
CA TYR A 12 14.73 7.92 -13.26
C TYR A 12 13.62 8.30 -12.26
N LEU A 13 13.76 9.42 -11.55
CA LEU A 13 12.73 9.91 -10.63
C LEU A 13 11.42 10.24 -11.36
N LYS A 14 11.49 10.83 -12.56
CA LYS A 14 10.32 11.07 -13.40
C LYS A 14 9.66 9.77 -13.88
N ARG A 15 10.48 8.75 -14.22
CA ARG A 15 10.00 7.45 -14.70
C ARG A 15 9.36 6.61 -13.60
N PHE A 16 9.82 6.74 -12.35
CA PHE A 16 9.36 5.96 -11.20
C PHE A 16 8.85 6.90 -10.10
N PRO A 17 7.59 7.37 -10.20
CA PRO A 17 6.98 8.21 -9.17
C PRO A 17 7.05 7.55 -7.79
N GLY A 18 7.48 8.31 -6.77
CA GLY A 18 7.65 7.82 -5.40
C GLY A 18 8.99 7.13 -5.12
N SER A 19 9.87 6.97 -6.13
CA SER A 19 11.25 6.53 -5.90
C SER A 19 12.09 7.63 -5.23
N VAL A 20 13.11 7.21 -4.47
CA VAL A 20 14.05 8.11 -3.78
C VAL A 20 15.47 7.76 -4.22
N ALA A 21 16.21 8.75 -4.71
CA ALA A 21 17.62 8.59 -5.03
C ALA A 21 18.47 8.65 -3.75
N ILE A 22 19.30 7.63 -3.52
CA ILE A 22 20.16 7.54 -2.33
C ILE A 22 21.59 7.15 -2.66
N SER A 23 22.50 7.46 -1.75
CA SER A 23 23.84 6.88 -1.65
C SER A 23 24.01 6.20 -0.31
N ALA A 24 24.13 4.87 -0.30
CA ALA A 24 24.44 4.12 0.92
C ALA A 24 25.87 4.38 1.45
N ARG A 25 26.77 4.91 0.60
CA ARG A 25 28.16 5.20 0.98
C ARG A 25 28.29 6.56 1.64
N THR A 26 27.64 7.58 1.09
CA THR A 26 27.72 8.96 1.62
C THR A 26 26.57 9.30 2.58
N GLY A 27 25.50 8.50 2.58
CA GLY A 27 24.27 8.77 3.32
C GLY A 27 23.32 9.74 2.61
N GLU A 28 23.68 10.22 1.42
CA GLU A 28 22.83 11.13 0.65
C GLU A 28 21.45 10.51 0.39
N GLY A 29 20.38 11.27 0.62
CA GLY A 29 19.00 10.84 0.36
C GLY A 29 18.43 9.79 1.31
N VAL A 30 19.21 9.24 2.25
CA VAL A 30 18.76 8.18 3.16
C VAL A 30 17.62 8.66 4.07
N ASN A 31 17.68 9.90 4.58
CA ASN A 31 16.57 10.45 5.39
C ASN A 31 15.28 10.58 4.56
N ASN A 32 15.38 10.97 3.29
CA ASN A 32 14.23 11.03 2.40
C ASN A 32 13.64 9.64 2.14
N LEU A 33 14.50 8.62 2.08
CA LEU A 33 14.06 7.22 1.96
C LEU A 33 13.34 6.77 3.23
N VAL A 34 13.90 7.05 4.40
CA VAL A 34 13.26 6.73 5.70
C VAL A 34 11.90 7.41 5.78
N GLN A 35 11.80 8.70 5.45
CA GLN A 35 10.54 9.43 5.45
C GLN A 35 9.53 8.85 4.45
N ALA A 36 9.97 8.47 3.25
CA ALA A 36 9.10 7.81 2.26
C ALA A 36 8.58 6.45 2.77
N LEU A 37 9.43 5.69 3.45
CA LEU A 37 9.05 4.43 4.08
C LEU A 37 8.07 4.66 5.25
N GLU A 38 8.32 5.64 6.11
CA GLU A 38 7.43 6.01 7.21
C GLU A 38 6.04 6.39 6.68
N ASN A 39 5.97 7.22 5.63
CA ASN A 39 4.71 7.60 5.01
C ASN A 39 3.97 6.38 4.41
N ALA A 40 4.70 5.50 3.72
CA ALA A 40 4.13 4.27 3.16
C ALA A 40 3.59 3.36 4.26
N LEU A 41 4.36 3.15 5.34
CA LEU A 41 3.96 2.32 6.48
C LEU A 41 2.82 2.95 7.28
N ALA A 42 2.80 4.26 7.47
CA ALA A 42 1.73 4.97 8.16
C ALA A 42 0.39 4.77 7.44
N SER A 43 0.41 4.80 6.11
CA SER A 43 -0.79 4.53 5.29
C SER A 43 -1.35 3.12 5.45
N TRP A 44 -0.53 2.15 5.91
CA TRP A 44 -0.96 0.78 6.17
C TRP A 44 -1.52 0.57 7.59
N ARG A 45 -1.46 1.58 8.47
CA ARG A 45 -1.86 1.42 9.89
C ARG A 45 -3.36 1.52 10.13
N LEU A 46 -4.16 1.90 9.14
CA LEU A 46 -5.61 1.95 9.29
C LEU A 46 -6.18 0.54 9.13
N ARG A 47 -6.58 -0.04 10.26
CA ARG A 47 -7.38 -1.25 10.32
C ARG A 47 -8.77 -0.91 9.81
N SER A 48 -9.12 -1.44 8.63
CA SER A 48 -10.42 -1.21 8.01
C SER A 48 -11.23 -2.51 8.01
N ARG A 49 -12.55 -2.37 8.20
CA ARG A 49 -13.50 -3.48 8.11
C ARG A 49 -14.35 -3.32 6.87
N PHE A 50 -14.50 -4.41 6.12
CA PHE A 50 -15.27 -4.50 4.89
C PHE A 50 -16.33 -5.59 5.02
N ARG A 51 -17.52 -5.35 4.45
CA ARG A 51 -18.54 -6.38 4.22
C ARG A 51 -18.75 -6.48 2.73
N ILE A 52 -18.37 -7.62 2.16
CA ILE A 52 -18.33 -7.87 0.72
C ILE A 52 -19.17 -9.10 0.44
N ALA A 53 -20.03 -9.06 -0.59
CA ALA A 53 -20.80 -10.24 -0.97
C ALA A 53 -19.86 -11.39 -1.36
N SER A 54 -20.16 -12.61 -0.93
CA SER A 54 -19.26 -13.77 -1.09
C SER A 54 -19.04 -14.17 -2.56
N ASN A 55 -19.95 -13.76 -3.45
CA ASN A 55 -19.82 -13.93 -4.89
C ASN A 55 -18.85 -12.93 -5.55
N GLU A 56 -18.42 -11.87 -4.85
CA GLU A 56 -17.40 -10.91 -5.29
C GLU A 56 -15.97 -11.46 -5.04
N SER A 57 -15.72 -12.71 -5.45
CA SER A 57 -14.50 -13.45 -5.11
C SER A 57 -13.23 -12.77 -5.65
N ALA A 58 -13.33 -12.03 -6.75
CA ALA A 58 -12.21 -11.26 -7.30
C ALA A 58 -11.75 -10.14 -6.35
N LEU A 59 -12.70 -9.46 -5.68
CA LEU A 59 -12.40 -8.39 -4.74
C LEU A 59 -11.78 -8.93 -3.46
N ILE A 60 -12.32 -10.04 -2.95
CA ILE A 60 -11.77 -10.75 -1.79
C ILE A 60 -10.33 -11.21 -2.07
N ALA A 61 -10.08 -11.81 -3.24
CA ALA A 61 -8.74 -12.24 -3.64
C ALA A 61 -7.75 -11.06 -3.79
N GLU A 62 -8.21 -9.90 -4.27
CA GLU A 62 -7.38 -8.70 -4.37
C GLU A 62 -6.96 -8.18 -2.99
N ILE A 63 -7.87 -8.20 -2.01
CA ILE A 63 -7.55 -7.86 -0.62
C ILE A 63 -6.49 -8.80 -0.05
N HIS A 64 -6.57 -10.11 -0.33
CA HIS A 64 -5.54 -11.06 0.07
C HIS A 64 -4.18 -10.84 -0.61
N ARG A 65 -4.18 -10.40 -1.87
CA ARG A 65 -2.95 -10.20 -2.67
C ARG A 65 -2.22 -8.91 -2.34
N VAL A 66 -2.97 -7.84 -2.09
CA VAL A 66 -2.43 -6.47 -1.99
C VAL A 66 -2.49 -5.93 -0.57
N GLY A 67 -3.47 -6.37 0.22
CA GLY A 67 -3.61 -6.01 1.63
C GLY A 67 -3.00 -7.05 2.57
N HIS A 68 -3.21 -6.84 3.86
CA HIS A 68 -2.88 -7.78 4.91
C HIS A 68 -4.15 -8.08 5.72
N VAL A 69 -4.73 -9.27 5.48
CA VAL A 69 -5.94 -9.73 6.15
C VAL A 69 -5.63 -10.12 7.59
N LEU A 70 -6.29 -9.47 8.53
CA LEU A 70 -6.22 -9.75 9.97
C LEU A 70 -7.30 -10.74 10.39
N GLU A 71 -8.48 -10.65 9.78
CA GLU A 71 -9.62 -11.53 10.06
C GLU A 71 -10.51 -11.66 8.84
N LEU A 72 -11.08 -12.86 8.64
CA LEU A 72 -12.09 -13.16 7.64
C LEU A 72 -13.15 -14.06 8.28
N ARG A 73 -14.40 -13.64 8.23
CA ARG A 73 -15.57 -14.43 8.63
C ARG A 73 -16.61 -14.41 7.54
N TYR A 74 -17.31 -15.52 7.36
CA TYR A 74 -18.46 -15.58 6.48
C TYR A 74 -19.75 -15.48 7.31
N GLU A 75 -20.55 -14.47 7.02
CA GLU A 75 -21.83 -14.17 7.67
C GLU A 75 -22.94 -14.25 6.61
N GLY A 76 -23.62 -15.40 6.53
CA GLY A 76 -24.63 -15.63 5.50
C GLY A 76 -24.03 -15.61 4.10
N ASN A 77 -24.44 -14.64 3.27
CA ASN A 77 -23.92 -14.48 1.91
C ASN A 77 -22.76 -13.47 1.83
N ASP A 78 -22.28 -12.94 2.95
CA ASP A 78 -21.24 -11.92 2.99
C ASP A 78 -19.94 -12.42 3.64
N ALA A 79 -18.82 -11.95 3.14
CA ALA A 79 -17.52 -12.01 3.78
C ALA A 79 -17.27 -10.71 4.55
N VAL A 80 -17.11 -10.83 5.88
CA VAL A 80 -16.66 -9.75 6.75
C VAL A 80 -15.16 -9.86 6.92
N ILE A 81 -14.44 -8.87 6.39
CA ILE A 81 -12.98 -8.85 6.33
C ILE A 81 -12.47 -7.69 7.15
N VAL A 82 -11.51 -7.96 8.03
CA VAL A 82 -10.71 -6.93 8.70
C VAL A 82 -9.32 -7.01 8.11
N ALA A 83 -8.84 -5.90 7.55
CA ALA A 83 -7.53 -5.87 6.88
C ALA A 83 -6.85 -4.50 7.03
N HIS A 84 -5.53 -4.52 6.93
CA HIS A 84 -4.77 -3.35 6.51
C HIS A 84 -4.76 -3.32 4.99
N VAL A 85 -5.21 -2.21 4.40
CA VAL A 85 -5.21 -2.03 2.94
C VAL A 85 -4.46 -0.75 2.58
N PRO A 86 -3.70 -0.74 1.47
CA PRO A 86 -3.07 0.49 1.01
C PRO A 86 -4.12 1.48 0.47
N PRO A 87 -3.82 2.81 0.46
CA PRO A 87 -4.81 3.84 0.13
C PRO A 87 -5.52 3.68 -1.23
N HIS A 88 -4.80 3.20 -2.25
CA HIS A 88 -5.38 3.00 -3.58
C HIS A 88 -6.45 1.89 -3.58
N LEU A 89 -6.26 0.85 -2.77
CA LEU A 89 -7.23 -0.22 -2.61
C LEU A 89 -8.38 0.23 -1.70
N GLU A 90 -8.09 1.02 -0.66
CA GLU A 90 -9.10 1.60 0.21
C GLU A 90 -10.11 2.47 -0.55
N GLN A 91 -9.64 3.32 -1.48
CA GLN A 91 -10.52 4.12 -2.34
C GLN A 91 -11.48 3.24 -3.17
N LYS A 92 -10.99 2.12 -3.69
CA LYS A 92 -11.80 1.15 -4.43
C LYS A 92 -12.81 0.43 -3.54
N LEU A 93 -12.44 0.18 -2.27
CA LEU A 93 -13.26 -0.55 -1.29
C LEU A 93 -14.20 0.34 -0.48
N ALA A 94 -14.18 1.66 -0.68
CA ALA A 94 -14.93 2.61 0.13
C ALA A 94 -16.43 2.29 0.24
N GLY A 95 -17.05 1.75 -0.82
CA GLY A 95 -18.46 1.35 -0.84
C GLY A 95 -18.79 0.10 0.02
N TYR A 96 -17.78 -0.69 0.38
CA TYR A 96 -17.92 -1.91 1.19
C TYR A 96 -17.48 -1.69 2.65
N ALA A 97 -16.96 -0.50 2.97
CA ALA A 97 -16.45 -0.18 4.29
C ALA A 97 -17.59 -0.13 5.31
N VAL A 98 -17.37 -0.76 6.45
CA VAL A 98 -18.31 -0.77 7.59
C VAL A 98 -17.69 0.05 8.70
N ARG A 99 -18.43 1.02 9.25
CA ARG A 99 -18.02 1.71 10.48
C ARG A 99 -18.25 0.76 11.66
N ASP A 100 -17.27 0.68 12.55
CA ASP A 100 -17.49 0.16 13.91
C ASP A 100 -18.44 1.09 14.68
#